data_AF-A0AAX2DHZ3-F1
#
_entry.id   AF-A0AAX2DHZ3-F1
#
_cell.length_a   1.000
_cell.length_b   1.000
_cell.length_c   1.000
_cell.angle_alpha   90.00
_cell.angle_beta   90.00
_cell.angle_gamma   90.00
#
_symmetry.space_group_name_H-M   'P 1'
#
loop_
_entity.id
_entity.type
_entity.pdbx_description
1 polymer ?
#
loop_
_entity_poly.entity_id
_entity_poly.type
_entity_poly.pdbx_seq_one_letter_code
_entity_poly.pdbx_strand_id
1 'polypeptide(L)'
;MSRRPLLTLTVALLVALFGWLWIDRVALRAFPDIISAYTAKEYCSCRYVMLQPADYCRGYVKQSVPISNFLETPEAKRVTVAGLGRSNSARWMGERQGCRLEP
;
A
#
# COMPACT_ATOMS: atom_id res chain seq x y z
N MET A 1 -8.77 -26.34 38.87
CA MET A 1 -9.38 -25.19 38.17
C MET A 1 -9.92 -25.67 36.84
N SER A 2 -11.24 -25.57 36.62
CA SER A 2 -11.91 -26.09 35.42
C SER A 2 -11.42 -25.35 34.17
N ARG A 3 -10.86 -26.07 33.18
CA ARG A 3 -10.42 -25.51 31.89
C ARG A 3 -11.58 -25.13 30.97
N ARG A 4 -12.80 -25.56 31.29
CA ARG A 4 -14.03 -25.37 30.49
C ARG A 4 -14.38 -23.89 30.24
N PRO A 5 -14.42 -23.00 31.25
CA PRO A 5 -14.73 -21.57 31.02
C PRO A 5 -13.69 -20.87 30.15
N LEU A 6 -12.40 -21.22 30.29
CA LEU A 6 -11.34 -20.66 29.46
C LEU A 6 -11.53 -21.06 27.99
N LEU A 7 -11.84 -22.33 27.76
CA LEU A 7 -12.04 -22.88 26.42
C LEU A 7 -13.27 -22.25 25.74
N THR A 8 -14.37 -22.06 26.47
CA THR A 8 -15.56 -21.36 25.96
C THR A 8 -15.28 -19.91 25.61
N LEU A 9 -14.51 -19.19 26.43
CA LEU A 9 -14.11 -17.81 26.14
C LEU A 9 -13.21 -17.72 24.91
N THR A 10 -12.23 -18.62 24.79
CA THR A 10 -11.34 -18.66 23.62
C THR A 10 -12.14 -18.93 22.35
N VAL A 11 -13.09 -19.87 22.37
CA VAL A 11 -13.96 -20.15 21.22
C VAL A 11 -14.82 -18.94 20.88
N ALA A 12 -15.43 -18.28 21.87
CA ALA A 12 -16.24 -17.08 21.63
C ALA A 12 -15.42 -15.94 21.00
N LEU A 13 -14.19 -15.72 21.49
CA LEU A 13 -13.26 -14.74 20.91
C LEU A 13 -12.88 -15.09 19.47
N LEU A 14 -12.61 -16.36 19.16
CA LEU A 14 -12.31 -16.79 17.80
C LEU A 14 -13.50 -16.56 16.87
N VAL A 15 -14.73 -16.90 17.31
CA VAL A 15 -15.95 -16.65 16.52
C VAL A 15 -16.14 -15.17 16.24
N ALA A 16 -15.94 -14.31 17.25
CA ALA A 16 -16.00 -12.85 17.07
C ALA A 16 -14.93 -12.35 16.08
N LEU A 17 -13.69 -12.84 16.21
CA LEU A 17 -12.59 -12.47 15.32
C LEU A 17 -12.87 -12.92 13.87
N PHE A 18 -13.33 -14.15 13.66
CA PHE A 18 -13.66 -14.65 12.32
C PHE A 18 -14.85 -13.89 11.72
N GLY A 19 -15.87 -13.57 12.52
CA GLY A 19 -16.98 -12.72 12.09
C GLY A 19 -16.50 -11.35 11.62
N TRP A 20 -15.59 -10.72 12.37
CA TRP A 20 -14.99 -9.44 12.00
C TRP A 20 -14.14 -9.55 10.72
N LEU A 21 -13.23 -10.52 10.64
CA LEU A 21 -12.42 -10.77 9.43
C LEU A 21 -13.29 -11.00 8.19
N TRP A 22 -14.45 -11.65 8.35
CA TRP A 22 -15.38 -11.87 7.26
C TRP A 22 -16.05 -10.58 6.78
N ILE A 23 -16.47 -9.71 7.71
CA ILE A 23 -17.05 -8.40 7.38
C ILE A 23 -16.01 -7.55 6.63
N ASP A 24 -14.77 -7.48 7.12
CA ASP A 24 -13.71 -6.63 6.57
C ASP A 24 -12.87 -7.29 5.46
N ARG A 25 -13.26 -8.49 5.00
CA ARG A 25 -12.51 -9.28 4.02
C ARG A 25 -12.14 -8.51 2.75
N VAL A 26 -12.98 -7.56 2.32
CA VAL A 26 -12.75 -6.75 1.11
C VAL A 26 -11.63 -5.74 1.37
N ALA A 27 -11.70 -5.01 2.48
CA ALA A 27 -10.67 -4.06 2.89
C ALA A 27 -9.33 -4.75 3.12
N LEU A 28 -9.34 -5.91 3.80
CA LEU A 28 -8.13 -6.71 4.05
C LEU A 28 -7.47 -7.21 2.76
N ARG A 29 -8.26 -7.51 1.72
CA ARG A 29 -7.73 -7.91 0.41
C ARG A 29 -7.19 -6.74 -0.41
N ALA A 30 -7.77 -5.55 -0.27
CA ALA A 30 -7.34 -4.35 -1.00
C ALA A 30 -6.09 -3.70 -0.39
N PHE A 31 -5.90 -3.81 0.93
CA PHE A 31 -4.83 -3.13 1.66
C PHE A 31 -3.41 -3.36 1.10
N PRO A 32 -3.00 -4.60 0.73
CA PRO A 32 -1.66 -4.83 0.16
C PRO A 32 -1.40 -4.01 -1.11
N ASP A 33 -2.42 -3.87 -1.96
CA ASP A 33 -2.31 -3.15 -3.23
C ASP A 33 -2.22 -1.63 -3.01
N ILE A 34 -2.89 -1.12 -1.97
CA ILE A 34 -2.87 0.30 -1.61
C ILE A 34 -1.46 0.77 -1.30
N ILE A 35 -0.63 -0.04 -0.62
CA ILE A 35 0.73 0.38 -0.22
C ILE A 35 1.59 0.67 -1.45
N SER A 36 1.77 -0.31 -2.35
CA SER A 36 2.58 -0.12 -3.55
C SER A 36 1.98 0.92 -4.50
N ALA A 37 0.66 0.93 -4.67
CA ALA A 37 -0.02 1.91 -5.52
C ALA A 37 0.13 3.35 -5.00
N TYR A 38 -0.12 3.57 -3.70
CA TYR A 38 0.04 4.88 -3.07
C TYR A 38 1.47 5.39 -3.18
N THR A 39 2.45 4.59 -2.77
CA THR A 39 3.86 5.01 -2.81
C THR A 39 4.30 5.31 -4.24
N ALA A 40 3.94 4.48 -5.22
CA ALA A 40 4.29 4.73 -6.62
C ALA A 40 3.68 6.03 -7.14
N LYS A 41 2.38 6.26 -6.90
CA LYS A 41 1.65 7.42 -7.41
C LYS A 41 2.08 8.72 -6.74
N GLU A 42 2.15 8.75 -5.41
CA GLU A 42 2.52 9.96 -4.67
C GLU A 42 3.98 10.33 -4.90
N TYR A 43 4.87 9.34 -5.03
CA TYR A 43 6.26 9.62 -5.39
C TYR A 43 6.36 10.21 -6.78
N CYS A 44 5.69 9.61 -7.77
CA CYS A 44 5.63 10.13 -9.14
C CYS A 44 5.12 11.58 -9.15
N SER A 45 4.02 11.87 -8.45
CA SER A 45 3.45 13.21 -8.37
C SER A 45 4.44 14.20 -7.73
N CYS A 46 5.03 13.85 -6.59
CA CYS A 46 6.06 14.64 -5.94
C CYS A 46 7.23 14.95 -6.89
N ARG A 47 7.71 13.93 -7.61
CA ARG A 47 8.90 14.02 -8.46
C ARG A 47 8.67 14.78 -9.76
N TYR A 48 7.56 14.54 -10.46
CA TYR A 48 7.33 14.98 -11.83
C TYR A 48 6.20 16.00 -12.01
N VAL A 49 5.29 16.12 -11.04
CA VAL A 49 4.26 17.18 -11.04
C VAL A 49 4.73 18.35 -10.17
N MET A 50 5.18 18.07 -8.96
CA MET A 50 5.64 19.09 -8.00
C MET A 50 7.13 19.44 -8.17
N LEU A 51 7.84 18.72 -9.05
CA LEU A 51 9.25 18.93 -9.40
C LEU A 51 10.20 18.94 -8.18
N GLN A 52 9.87 18.16 -7.16
CA GLN A 52 10.72 18.01 -5.97
C GLN A 52 11.89 17.05 -6.23
N PRO A 53 13.00 17.18 -5.49
CA PRO A 53 14.13 16.28 -5.62
C PRO A 53 13.81 14.89 -5.06
N ALA A 54 14.50 13.88 -5.58
CA ALA A 54 14.19 12.47 -5.36
C ALA A 54 14.29 12.04 -3.88
N ASP A 55 15.23 12.62 -3.14
CA ASP A 55 15.44 12.38 -1.71
C ASP A 55 14.29 12.92 -0.86
N TYR A 56 13.82 14.15 -1.15
CA TYR A 56 12.62 14.71 -0.53
C TYR A 56 11.42 13.80 -0.76
N CYS A 57 11.19 13.38 -2.02
CA CYS A 57 10.06 12.52 -2.35
C CYS A 57 10.14 11.14 -1.67
N ARG A 58 11.35 10.58 -1.47
CA ARG A 58 11.52 9.32 -0.71
C ARG A 58 11.13 9.50 0.75
N GLY A 59 11.44 10.64 1.35
CA GLY A 59 10.98 11.00 2.70
C GLY A 59 9.48 11.21 2.76
N TYR A 60 8.91 11.91 1.78
CA TYR A 60 7.48 12.23 1.69
C TYR A 60 6.60 10.98 1.64
N VAL A 61 6.97 9.97 0.84
CA VAL A 61 6.16 8.75 0.69
C VAL A 61 6.46 7.66 1.72
N LYS A 62 7.32 7.94 2.71
CA LYS A 62 7.74 6.95 3.70
C LYS A 62 6.54 6.57 4.59
N GLN A 63 6.27 5.28 4.66
CA GLN A 63 5.21 4.71 5.50
C GLN A 63 5.81 3.78 6.56
N SER A 64 5.05 3.48 7.61
CA SER A 64 5.45 2.51 8.64
C SER A 64 5.45 1.06 8.12
N VAL A 65 4.75 0.80 7.01
CA VAL A 65 4.67 -0.51 6.37
C VAL A 65 5.86 -0.67 5.40
N PRO A 66 6.56 -1.81 5.41
CA PRO A 66 7.72 -2.00 4.56
C PRO A 66 7.32 -2.12 3.09
N ILE A 67 8.09 -1.42 2.24
CA ILE A 67 8.19 -1.67 0.80
C ILE A 67 9.44 -2.52 0.54
N SER A 68 9.44 -3.32 -0.51
CA SER A 68 10.53 -4.24 -0.84
C SER A 68 11.31 -3.86 -2.10
N ASN A 69 10.65 -3.20 -3.06
CA ASN A 69 11.28 -2.77 -4.31
C ASN A 69 10.82 -1.36 -4.65
N PHE A 70 11.76 -0.52 -5.06
CA PHE A 70 11.51 0.85 -5.47
C PHE A 70 12.39 1.17 -6.68
N LEU A 71 11.76 1.34 -7.84
CA LEU A 71 12.44 1.61 -9.11
C LEU A 71 11.85 2.86 -9.75
N GLU A 72 12.67 3.88 -9.93
CA GLU A 72 12.38 5.04 -10.77
C GLU A 72 13.04 4.86 -12.13
N THR A 73 12.30 5.10 -13.21
CA THR A 73 12.79 5.15 -14.60
C THR A 73 12.57 6.56 -15.12
N PRO A 74 13.55 7.48 -14.94
CA PRO A 74 13.40 8.89 -15.25
C PRO A 74 13.07 9.17 -16.72
N GLU A 75 13.61 8.37 -17.64
CA GLU A 75 13.44 8.52 -19.08
C GLU A 75 11.96 8.34 -19.48
N ALA A 76 11.27 7.43 -18.80
CA ALA A 76 9.86 7.15 -18.99
C ALA A 76 8.96 7.90 -17.99
N LYS A 77 9.55 8.68 -17.06
CA LYS A 77 8.88 9.30 -15.90
C LYS A 77 7.95 8.31 -15.18
N ARG A 78 8.47 7.11 -14.93
CA ARG A 78 7.74 5.97 -14.37
C ARG A 78 8.34 5.57 -13.02
N VAL A 79 7.50 5.27 -12.05
CA VAL A 79 7.92 4.76 -10.74
C VAL A 79 7.19 3.45 -10.49
N THR A 80 7.93 2.40 -10.16
CA THR A 80 7.40 1.07 -9.83
C THR A 80 7.78 0.74 -8.40
N VAL A 81 6.78 0.38 -7.59
CA VAL A 81 6.99 0.02 -6.18
C VAL A 81 6.38 -1.35 -5.92
N ALA A 82 7.02 -2.12 -5.04
CA ALA A 82 6.48 -3.37 -4.51
C ALA A 82 6.39 -3.30 -2.97
N GLY A 83 5.33 -3.90 -2.43
CA GLY A 83 5.07 -3.98 -1.00
C GLY A 83 3.99 -5.03 -0.72
N LEU A 84 4.12 -5.75 0.40
CA LEU A 84 3.15 -6.78 0.82
C LEU A 84 2.77 -7.82 -0.27
N GLY A 85 3.73 -8.16 -1.14
CA GLY A 85 3.51 -9.13 -2.23
C GLY A 85 2.76 -8.57 -3.46
N ARG A 86 2.51 -7.25 -3.50
CA ARG A 86 1.94 -6.54 -4.65
C ARG A 86 2.97 -5.61 -5.28
N SER A 87 2.77 -5.30 -6.56
CA SER A 87 3.58 -4.32 -7.27
C SER A 87 2.70 -3.48 -8.17
N ASN A 88 2.88 -2.16 -8.11
CA ASN A 88 2.15 -1.21 -8.93
C ASN A 88 3.13 -0.20 -9.52
N SER A 89 2.73 0.36 -10.66
CA SER A 89 3.49 1.39 -11.34
C SER A 89 2.65 2.64 -11.52
N ALA A 90 3.29 3.80 -11.42
CA ALA A 90 2.71 5.08 -11.80
C ALA A 90 3.57 5.73 -12.86
N ARG A 91 2.94 6.41 -13.81
CA ARG A 91 3.61 7.15 -14.88
C ARG A 91 3.04 8.54 -15.02
N TRP A 92 3.93 9.51 -15.24
CA TRP A 92 3.53 10.88 -15.58
C TRP A 92 2.97 10.93 -17.01
N MET A 93 1.75 11.42 -17.16
CA MET A 93 1.00 11.42 -18.43
C MET A 93 0.93 12.81 -19.10
N GLY A 94 1.57 13.82 -18.50
CA GLY A 94 1.48 15.22 -18.96
C GLY A 94 0.90 16.14 -17.88
N GLU A 95 1.05 17.45 -18.07
CA GLU A 95 0.66 18.46 -17.07
C GLU A 95 -0.82 18.40 -16.67
N ARG A 96 -1.72 18.15 -17.64
CA ARG A 96 -3.17 18.07 -17.36
C ARG A 96 -3.57 16.85 -16.56
N GLN A 97 -2.87 15.73 -16.71
CA GLN A 97 -3.25 14.45 -16.10
C GLN A 97 -2.41 14.12 -14.87
N GLY A 98 -1.21 14.70 -14.77
CA GLY A 98 -0.24 14.38 -13.74
C GLY A 98 0.21 12.92 -13.80
N CYS A 99 0.47 12.34 -12.63
CA CYS A 99 0.80 10.93 -12.50
C CYS A 99 -0.44 10.05 -12.35
N ARG A 100 -0.49 8.96 -13.12
CA ARG A 100 -1.54 7.95 -13.05
C ARG A 100 -0.96 6.58 -12.77
N LEU A 101 -1.72 5.78 -12.03
CA LEU A 101 -1.46 4.36 -11.89
C LEU A 101 -1.68 3.68 -13.23
N GLU A 102 -0.80 2.74 -13.53
CA GLU A 102 -1.00 1.85 -14.66
C GLU A 102 -1.90 0.67 -14.27
N PRO A 103 -2.64 0.10 -15.25
CA PRO A 103 -3.56 -1.00 -15.01
C PRO A 103 -2.87 -2.28 -14.54
#